data_AF-A0A0F3GKP0-F1
#
_entry.id   AF-A0A0F3GKP0-F1
#
_cell.length_a   1.000
_cell.length_b   1.000
_cell.length_c   1.000
_cell.angle_alpha   90.00
_cell.angle_beta   90.00
_cell.angle_gamma   90.00
#
_symmetry.space_group_name_H-M   'P 1'
#
loop_
_entity.id
_entity.type
_entity.pdbx_description
1 polymer ?
#
loop_
_entity_poly.entity_id
_entity_poly.type
_entity_poly.pdbx_seq_one_letter_code
_entity_poly.pdbx_strand_id
1 'polypeptide(L)'
;MTRRRKENALVVKSNDLIEARYDLTLTEQRVILYMVSMIEPKDDDFKTYRITVSEFAEIMEIDRSDAYRQIRLVTESLISNVIRIYKTETNSYLSTSWLSSSHYFVGEGYVELRFDPGLKPYLLNMKERFTSYKLTAVARLNSSYSIRIYEILKQYQKIGIRTFTITDLRTILGVDDKEYPFYWNFKAKVILVAQRELVKSTDISFTFKETKTGRKVTGIVFTIITNPTEPPDAIPPKKSKTLSTDPINVTPTPQQPLKPSKKSKSAPTQIVDVIPITPTLRVETTIQPEPIGAKSSKPRQESIAKPINTADSNSSTVGTTAKPQHDPVDIASLLDL
;
A
#
# COMPACT_ATOMS: atom_id res chain seq x y z
N MET A 1 -13.23 -22.76 -3.42
CA MET A 1 -14.02 -21.77 -2.64
C MET A 1 -15.14 -21.22 -3.53
N THR A 2 -16.33 -20.98 -3.01
CA THR A 2 -17.47 -20.41 -3.75
C THR A 2 -17.26 -18.90 -4.00
N ARG A 3 -17.66 -18.39 -5.18
CA ARG A 3 -17.52 -16.99 -5.61
C ARG A 3 -17.88 -15.95 -4.54
N ARG A 4 -19.05 -16.09 -3.91
CA ARG A 4 -19.58 -15.19 -2.88
C ARG A 4 -18.69 -15.11 -1.62
N ARG A 5 -17.92 -16.17 -1.33
CA ARG A 5 -16.97 -16.19 -0.20
C ARG A 5 -15.72 -15.36 -0.49
N LYS A 6 -15.30 -15.27 -1.76
CA LYS A 6 -14.13 -14.49 -2.17
C LYS A 6 -14.40 -13.00 -2.34
N GLU A 7 -15.60 -12.62 -2.78
CA GLU A 7 -16.02 -11.20 -2.81
C GLU A 7 -16.07 -10.56 -1.40
N ASN A 8 -16.27 -11.40 -0.37
CA ASN A 8 -16.20 -11.01 1.03
C ASN A 8 -14.88 -11.41 1.71
N ALA A 9 -13.87 -11.82 0.94
CA ALA A 9 -12.57 -12.16 1.50
C ALA A 9 -11.96 -10.93 2.16
N LEU A 10 -11.36 -11.16 3.32
CA LEU A 10 -10.69 -10.13 4.09
C LEU A 10 -9.20 -10.20 3.81
N VAL A 11 -8.60 -9.05 3.56
CA VAL A 11 -7.16 -8.86 3.63
C VAL A 11 -6.84 -8.46 5.06
N VAL A 12 -5.86 -9.12 5.68
CA VAL A 12 -5.37 -8.81 7.03
C VAL A 12 -3.86 -8.64 6.96
N LYS A 13 -3.36 -7.50 7.45
CA LYS A 13 -1.93 -7.17 7.47
C LYS A 13 -1.57 -6.52 8.79
N SER A 14 -0.35 -6.72 9.26
CA SER A 14 0.14 -5.97 10.40
C SER A 14 0.30 -4.50 10.02
N ASN A 15 0.19 -3.64 11.02
CA ASN A 15 0.40 -2.21 10.84
C ASN A 15 1.83 -1.89 10.38
N ASP A 16 2.82 -2.63 10.86
CA ASP A 16 4.21 -2.46 10.46
C ASP A 16 4.42 -2.80 8.97
N LEU A 17 3.67 -3.77 8.44
CA LEU A 17 3.71 -4.11 7.01
C LEU A 17 3.01 -3.04 6.17
N ILE A 18 1.93 -2.45 6.67
CA ILE A 18 1.25 -1.33 6.01
C ILE A 18 2.16 -0.11 5.96
N GLU A 19 2.90 0.18 7.03
CA GLU A 19 3.81 1.32 7.10
C GLU A 19 5.18 1.06 6.44
N ALA A 20 5.45 -0.17 6.02
CA ALA A 20 6.70 -0.56 5.37
C ALA A 20 6.94 0.21 4.04
N ARG A 21 8.22 0.39 3.71
CA ARG A 21 8.64 0.98 2.43
C ARG A 21 8.73 -0.10 1.36
N TYR A 22 7.93 0.06 0.32
CA TYR A 22 8.02 -0.73 -0.91
C TYR A 22 7.40 0.05 -2.07
N ASP A 23 7.84 -0.27 -3.27
CA ASP A 23 7.25 0.20 -4.51
C ASP A 23 6.78 -1.03 -5.28
N LEU A 24 5.47 -1.10 -5.52
CA LEU A 24 4.83 -2.17 -6.27
C LEU A 24 3.84 -1.53 -7.24
N THR A 25 3.85 -2.01 -8.47
CA THR A 25 2.85 -1.68 -9.47
C THR A 25 1.45 -2.09 -9.01
N LEU A 26 0.43 -1.55 -9.69
CA LEU A 26 -0.97 -1.87 -9.37
C LEU A 26 -1.22 -3.39 -9.43
N THR A 27 -0.78 -4.07 -10.49
CA THR A 27 -1.02 -5.50 -10.67
C THR A 27 -0.26 -6.33 -9.65
N GLU A 28 0.98 -5.97 -9.30
CA GLU A 28 1.75 -6.63 -8.23
C GLU A 28 1.04 -6.51 -6.88
N GLN A 29 0.57 -5.31 -6.50
CA GLN A 29 -0.20 -5.13 -5.27
C GLN A 29 -1.48 -5.99 -5.29
N ARG A 30 -2.19 -6.02 -6.41
CA ARG A 30 -3.41 -6.82 -6.57
C ARG A 30 -3.16 -8.32 -6.37
N VAL A 31 -2.08 -8.85 -6.93
CA VAL A 31 -1.67 -10.26 -6.73
C VAL A 31 -1.39 -10.53 -5.26
N ILE A 32 -0.58 -9.70 -4.61
CA ILE A 32 -0.25 -9.85 -3.19
C ILE A 32 -1.50 -9.77 -2.32
N LEU A 33 -2.39 -8.82 -2.55
CA LEU A 33 -3.62 -8.64 -1.78
C LEU A 33 -4.57 -9.83 -1.96
N TYR A 34 -4.68 -10.35 -3.19
CA TYR A 34 -5.43 -11.56 -3.46
C TYR A 34 -4.85 -12.76 -2.69
N MET A 35 -3.53 -12.94 -2.71
CA MET A 35 -2.86 -13.99 -1.93
C MET A 35 -3.06 -13.84 -0.42
N VAL A 36 -2.93 -12.62 0.12
CA VAL A 36 -3.16 -12.37 1.56
C VAL A 36 -4.59 -12.75 1.95
N SER A 37 -5.56 -12.52 1.06
CA SER A 37 -6.96 -12.90 1.30
C SER A 37 -7.22 -14.41 1.33
N MET A 38 -6.26 -15.22 0.87
CA MET A 38 -6.32 -16.68 0.92
C MET A 38 -5.77 -17.28 2.21
N ILE A 39 -5.06 -16.48 3.02
CA ILE A 39 -4.51 -16.92 4.29
C ILE A 39 -5.66 -17.21 5.26
N GLU A 40 -5.65 -18.39 5.87
CA GLU A 40 -6.63 -18.73 6.90
C GLU A 40 -6.13 -18.32 8.28
N PRO A 41 -7.00 -17.85 9.20
CA PRO A 41 -6.59 -17.42 10.54
C PRO A 41 -5.89 -18.48 11.39
N LYS A 42 -5.98 -19.76 11.01
CA LYS A 42 -5.38 -20.90 11.69
C LYS A 42 -4.11 -21.41 11.00
N ASP A 43 -3.62 -20.72 9.98
CA ASP A 43 -2.41 -21.12 9.26
C ASP A 43 -1.17 -20.84 10.12
N ASP A 44 -0.45 -21.90 10.47
CA ASP A 44 0.82 -21.81 11.20
C ASP A 44 2.03 -21.54 10.28
N ASP A 45 1.88 -21.80 8.98
CA ASP A 45 2.89 -21.59 7.95
C ASP A 45 2.26 -21.17 6.61
N PHE A 46 3.03 -20.48 5.78
CA PHE A 46 2.68 -20.21 4.40
C PHE A 46 2.70 -21.48 3.57
N LYS A 47 1.54 -21.76 2.99
CA LYS A 47 1.32 -22.82 2.01
C LYS A 47 1.70 -22.34 0.61
N THR A 48 1.69 -23.26 -0.33
CA THR A 48 1.65 -22.91 -1.76
C THR A 48 0.24 -22.45 -2.11
N TYR A 49 0.11 -21.22 -2.59
CA TYR A 49 -1.16 -20.61 -2.99
C TYR A 49 -1.32 -20.73 -4.50
N ARG A 50 -2.35 -21.45 -4.94
CA ARG A 50 -2.71 -21.56 -6.34
C ARG A 50 -3.67 -20.45 -6.74
N ILE A 51 -3.27 -19.64 -7.72
CA ILE A 51 -4.09 -18.58 -8.31
C ILE A 51 -4.49 -19.00 -9.72
N THR A 52 -5.79 -19.23 -9.93
CA THR A 52 -6.36 -19.35 -11.27
C THR A 52 -6.47 -17.96 -11.90
N VAL A 53 -5.90 -17.79 -13.09
CA VAL A 53 -5.78 -16.47 -13.73
C VAL A 53 -7.14 -15.87 -14.09
N SER A 54 -8.06 -16.69 -14.60
CA SER A 54 -9.42 -16.24 -14.96
C SER A 54 -10.20 -15.74 -13.74
N GLU A 55 -10.05 -16.40 -12.60
CA GLU A 55 -10.69 -16.02 -11.35
C GLU A 55 -10.08 -14.74 -10.77
N PHE A 56 -8.75 -14.64 -10.78
CA PHE A 56 -8.04 -13.42 -10.38
C PHE A 56 -8.48 -12.22 -11.23
N ALA A 57 -8.54 -12.38 -12.56
CA ALA A 57 -8.97 -11.33 -13.47
C ALA A 57 -10.41 -10.88 -13.20
N GLU A 58 -11.32 -11.81 -12.91
CA GLU A 58 -12.71 -11.48 -12.56
C GLU A 58 -12.82 -10.71 -11.24
N ILE A 59 -12.13 -11.16 -10.18
CA ILE A 59 -12.21 -10.51 -8.85
C ILE A 59 -11.55 -9.13 -8.86
N MET A 60 -10.45 -8.97 -9.62
CA MET A 60 -9.70 -7.72 -9.68
C MET A 60 -10.16 -6.78 -10.79
N GLU A 61 -11.25 -7.11 -11.49
CA GLU A 61 -11.81 -6.34 -12.62
C GLU A 61 -10.76 -6.03 -13.71
N ILE A 62 -9.95 -7.04 -14.06
CA ILE A 62 -8.89 -6.95 -15.08
C ILE A 62 -9.38 -7.64 -16.37
N ASP A 63 -9.04 -7.06 -17.52
CA ASP A 63 -9.29 -7.70 -18.81
C ASP A 63 -8.57 -9.06 -18.91
N ARG A 64 -9.31 -10.09 -19.32
CA ARG A 64 -8.81 -11.47 -19.35
C ARG A 64 -7.69 -11.68 -20.36
N SER A 65 -7.70 -10.98 -21.49
CA SER A 65 -6.70 -11.17 -22.55
C SER A 65 -5.32 -10.70 -22.09
N ASP A 66 -5.28 -9.62 -21.29
CA ASP A 66 -4.06 -9.11 -20.69
C ASP A 66 -3.62 -9.89 -19.44
N ALA A 67 -4.56 -10.47 -18.69
CA ALA A 67 -4.27 -11.14 -17.42
C ALA A 67 -3.28 -12.31 -17.55
N TYR A 68 -3.43 -13.19 -18.55
CA TYR A 68 -2.55 -14.34 -18.74
C TYR A 68 -1.12 -13.96 -19.10
N ARG A 69 -0.94 -12.92 -19.93
CA ARG A 69 0.38 -12.42 -20.29
C ARG A 69 1.05 -11.72 -19.11
N GLN A 70 0.28 -10.93 -18.35
CA GLN A 70 0.83 -10.12 -17.26
C GLN A 70 1.15 -10.94 -16.02
N ILE A 71 0.35 -11.95 -15.67
CA ILE A 71 0.49 -12.67 -14.39
C ILE A 71 1.85 -13.35 -14.25
N ARG A 72 2.38 -13.93 -15.33
CA ARG A 72 3.71 -14.55 -15.31
C ARG A 72 4.78 -13.51 -14.97
N LEU A 73 4.85 -12.43 -15.73
CA LEU A 73 5.87 -11.39 -15.54
C LEU A 73 5.75 -10.71 -14.16
N VAL A 74 4.53 -10.43 -13.72
CA VAL A 74 4.23 -9.81 -12.42
C VAL A 74 4.63 -10.72 -11.26
N THR A 75 4.39 -12.03 -11.37
CA THR A 75 4.72 -12.96 -10.29
C THR A 75 6.21 -13.27 -10.21
N GLU A 76 6.91 -13.26 -11.36
CA GLU A 76 8.38 -13.32 -11.41
C GLU A 76 9.01 -12.06 -10.78
N SER A 77 8.50 -10.86 -11.10
CA SER A 77 9.03 -9.61 -10.52
C SER A 77 8.87 -9.54 -9.00
N LEU A 78 7.75 -10.07 -8.46
CA LEU A 78 7.49 -10.16 -7.02
C LEU A 78 8.52 -10.97 -6.21
N ILE A 79 9.30 -11.85 -6.84
CA ILE A 79 10.43 -12.53 -6.19
C ILE A 79 11.59 -11.55 -5.94
N SER A 80 11.84 -10.65 -6.90
CA SER A 80 12.92 -9.66 -6.84
C SER A 80 12.55 -8.37 -6.09
N ASN A 81 11.26 -8.12 -5.87
CA ASN A 81 10.77 -6.92 -5.19
C ASN A 81 11.06 -6.98 -3.69
N VAL A 82 11.94 -6.09 -3.23
CA VAL A 82 12.32 -5.98 -1.82
C VAL A 82 11.37 -5.08 -1.06
N ILE A 83 10.79 -5.60 0.02
CA ILE A 83 10.11 -4.82 1.05
C ILE A 83 11.05 -4.54 2.22
N ARG A 84 11.01 -3.30 2.74
CA ARG A 84 11.79 -2.88 3.91
C ARG A 84 10.86 -2.51 5.06
N ILE A 85 10.94 -3.30 6.13
CA ILE A 85 10.14 -3.13 7.34
C ILE A 85 11.05 -2.60 8.46
N TYR A 86 10.69 -1.47 9.05
CA TYR A 86 11.41 -0.93 10.19
C TYR A 86 10.99 -1.64 11.48
N LYS A 87 11.96 -2.11 12.25
CA LYS A 87 11.78 -2.75 13.56
C LYS A 87 12.18 -1.77 14.65
N THR A 88 11.19 -1.21 15.32
CA THR A 88 11.36 -0.22 16.39
C THR A 88 12.13 -0.79 17.59
N GLU A 89 11.80 -2.03 17.99
CA GLU A 89 12.40 -2.72 19.13
C GLU A 89 13.92 -2.82 19.05
N THR A 90 14.44 -3.08 17.85
CA THR A 90 15.87 -3.29 17.58
C THR A 90 16.51 -2.12 16.84
N ASN A 91 15.74 -1.05 16.56
CA ASN A 91 16.13 0.07 15.71
C ASN A 91 16.85 -0.39 14.41
N SER A 92 16.24 -1.33 13.69
CA SER A 92 16.84 -1.96 12.51
C SER A 92 15.85 -2.11 11.37
N TYR A 93 16.33 -2.45 10.17
CA TYR A 93 15.48 -2.74 9.02
C TYR A 93 15.56 -4.22 8.66
N LEU A 94 14.40 -4.87 8.54
CA LEU A 94 14.27 -6.14 7.86
C LEU A 94 14.06 -5.85 6.36
N SER A 95 14.94 -6.39 5.52
CA SER A 95 14.74 -6.43 4.07
C SER A 95 14.43 -7.86 3.66
N THR A 96 13.29 -8.08 3.01
CA THR A 96 12.92 -9.39 2.45
C THR A 96 12.15 -9.24 1.15
N SER A 97 11.91 -10.33 0.43
CA SER A 97 11.08 -10.37 -0.77
C SER A 97 9.61 -10.59 -0.44
N TRP A 98 8.71 -10.32 -1.39
CA TRP A 98 7.30 -10.69 -1.22
C TRP A 98 7.07 -12.19 -1.38
N LEU A 99 7.71 -12.79 -2.40
CA LEU A 99 7.56 -14.21 -2.72
C LEU A 99 8.90 -14.93 -2.61
N SER A 100 8.88 -16.13 -2.02
CA SER A 100 10.02 -17.06 -2.08
C SER A 100 10.04 -17.87 -3.37
N SER A 101 8.88 -18.05 -4.02
CA SER A 101 8.75 -18.83 -5.24
C SER A 101 7.53 -18.43 -6.07
N SER A 102 7.69 -18.47 -7.39
CA SER A 102 6.62 -18.41 -8.39
C SER A 102 6.79 -19.55 -9.38
N HIS A 103 5.73 -20.32 -9.62
CA HIS A 103 5.70 -21.43 -10.58
C HIS A 103 4.47 -21.31 -11.49
N TYR A 104 4.71 -20.93 -12.74
CA TYR A 104 3.66 -20.77 -13.75
C TYR A 104 3.47 -22.05 -14.55
N PHE A 105 2.24 -22.55 -14.62
CA PHE A 105 1.89 -23.77 -15.34
C PHE A 105 1.36 -23.40 -16.73
N VAL A 106 2.21 -23.54 -17.74
CA VAL A 106 1.91 -23.19 -19.13
C VAL A 106 0.74 -24.03 -19.64
N GLY A 107 -0.25 -23.40 -20.27
CA GLY A 107 -1.45 -24.07 -20.82
C GLY A 107 -2.53 -24.38 -19.77
N GLU A 108 -2.18 -24.47 -18.49
CA GLU A 108 -3.11 -24.82 -17.41
C GLU A 108 -3.90 -23.62 -16.85
N GLY A 109 -3.40 -22.41 -17.09
CA GLY A 109 -4.08 -21.18 -16.73
C GLY A 109 -4.10 -20.85 -15.22
N TYR A 110 -3.08 -21.33 -14.48
CA TYR A 110 -2.85 -20.97 -13.09
C TYR A 110 -1.35 -20.81 -12.78
N VAL A 111 -1.09 -20.16 -11.64
CA VAL A 111 0.24 -19.99 -11.06
C VAL A 111 0.23 -20.44 -9.60
N GLU A 112 1.33 -21.01 -9.14
CA GLU A 112 1.56 -21.37 -7.74
C GLU A 112 2.60 -20.45 -7.12
N LEU A 113 2.22 -19.80 -6.03
CA LEU A 113 3.03 -18.78 -5.38
C LEU A 113 3.22 -19.12 -3.90
N ARG A 114 4.34 -18.70 -3.32
CA ARG A 114 4.57 -18.81 -1.88
C ARG A 114 5.17 -17.52 -1.34
N PHE A 115 4.60 -17.01 -0.25
CA PHE A 115 5.14 -15.87 0.47
C PHE A 115 6.52 -16.19 1.05
N ASP A 116 7.38 -15.17 1.09
CA ASP A 116 8.66 -15.29 1.79
C ASP A 116 8.46 -15.57 3.30
N PRO A 117 9.18 -16.54 3.90
CA PRO A 117 9.05 -16.84 5.33
C PRO A 117 9.32 -15.66 6.27
N GLY A 118 10.10 -14.67 5.85
CA GLY A 118 10.34 -13.43 6.60
C GLY A 118 9.08 -12.58 6.80
N LEU A 119 8.02 -12.81 6.00
CA LEU A 119 6.73 -12.14 6.14
C LEU A 119 5.79 -12.80 7.14
N LYS A 120 6.12 -13.99 7.68
CA LYS A 120 5.24 -14.71 8.63
C LYS A 120 4.76 -13.84 9.79
N PRO A 121 5.61 -13.06 10.50
CA PRO A 121 5.17 -12.26 11.65
C PRO A 121 4.17 -11.14 11.28
N TYR A 122 4.04 -10.83 9.99
CA TYR A 122 3.32 -9.67 9.48
C TYR A 122 2.03 -10.03 8.74
N LEU A 123 1.85 -11.32 8.42
CA LEU A 123 0.69 -11.86 7.71
C LEU A 123 0.06 -13.05 8.45
N LEU A 124 0.81 -13.74 9.32
CA LEU A 124 0.34 -14.82 10.20
C LEU A 124 0.47 -14.41 11.66
N ASN A 125 -0.28 -15.06 12.54
CA ASN A 125 -0.10 -14.99 14.00
C ASN A 125 -0.10 -13.57 14.61
N MET A 126 -0.75 -12.62 13.94
CA MET A 126 -0.89 -11.25 14.43
C MET A 126 -1.89 -11.23 15.58
N LYS A 127 -1.41 -11.01 16.80
CA LYS A 127 -2.27 -10.89 17.99
C LYS A 127 -2.92 -9.52 18.11
N GLU A 128 -2.15 -8.47 17.81
CA GLU A 128 -2.53 -7.07 17.99
C GLU A 128 -1.94 -6.22 16.86
N ARG A 129 -2.42 -4.96 16.72
CA ARG A 129 -1.92 -3.98 15.74
C ARG A 129 -1.91 -4.48 14.29
N PHE A 130 -3.06 -4.98 13.84
CA PHE A 130 -3.30 -5.28 12.44
C PHE A 130 -4.47 -4.46 11.91
N THR A 131 -4.53 -4.35 10.59
CA THR A 131 -5.64 -3.75 9.88
C THR A 131 -6.27 -4.79 8.98
N SER A 132 -7.61 -4.84 8.96
CA SER A 132 -8.37 -5.70 8.08
C SER A 132 -9.37 -4.92 7.25
N TYR A 133 -9.61 -5.40 6.03
CA TYR A 133 -10.58 -4.81 5.11
C TYR A 133 -10.99 -5.80 4.02
N LYS A 134 -12.11 -5.53 3.35
CA LYS A 134 -12.58 -6.36 2.22
C LYS A 134 -11.65 -6.20 1.01
N LEU A 135 -11.25 -7.31 0.39
CA LEU A 135 -10.46 -7.29 -0.85
C LEU A 135 -11.13 -6.46 -1.95
N THR A 136 -12.45 -6.51 -2.04
CA THR A 136 -13.24 -5.74 -3.02
C THR A 136 -13.14 -4.22 -2.86
N ALA A 137 -12.75 -3.71 -1.69
CA ALA A 137 -12.51 -2.28 -1.51
C ALA A 137 -11.30 -1.81 -2.34
N VAL A 138 -10.22 -2.61 -2.36
CA VAL A 138 -8.98 -2.27 -3.06
C VAL A 138 -8.96 -2.75 -4.52
N ALA A 139 -9.75 -3.78 -4.85
CA ALA A 139 -9.85 -4.29 -6.23
C ALA A 139 -10.26 -3.20 -7.23
N ARG A 140 -11.17 -2.30 -6.81
CA ARG A 140 -11.73 -1.21 -7.63
C ARG A 140 -10.86 0.05 -7.72
N LEU A 141 -9.71 0.07 -7.05
CA LEU A 141 -8.76 1.18 -7.12
C LEU A 141 -7.84 0.99 -8.32
N ASN A 142 -7.57 2.07 -9.06
CA ASN A 142 -6.78 2.04 -10.30
C ASN A 142 -5.40 2.66 -10.16
N SER A 143 -5.07 3.16 -8.97
CA SER A 143 -3.75 3.69 -8.66
C SER A 143 -3.12 2.89 -7.52
N SER A 144 -1.88 2.45 -7.72
CA SER A 144 -1.05 1.80 -6.70
C SER A 144 -0.96 2.66 -5.43
N TYR A 145 -0.81 3.97 -5.59
CA TYR A 145 -0.81 4.92 -4.48
C TYR A 145 -2.17 5.02 -3.77
N SER A 146 -3.28 4.86 -4.49
CA SER A 146 -4.62 4.90 -3.87
C SER A 146 -4.85 3.71 -2.94
N ILE A 147 -4.37 2.52 -3.33
CA ILE A 147 -4.37 1.33 -2.46
C ILE A 147 -3.54 1.61 -1.20
N ARG A 148 -2.31 2.09 -1.35
CA ARG A 148 -1.42 2.38 -0.21
C ARG A 148 -2.01 3.43 0.74
N ILE A 149 -2.53 4.54 0.21
CA ILE A 149 -3.19 5.58 1.00
C ILE A 149 -4.41 5.01 1.72
N TYR A 150 -5.22 4.20 1.04
CA TYR A 150 -6.35 3.52 1.68
C TYR A 150 -5.90 2.67 2.88
N GLU A 151 -4.87 1.82 2.73
CA GLU A 151 -4.38 0.98 3.83
C GLU A 151 -3.90 1.79 5.04
N ILE A 152 -3.08 2.82 4.79
CA ILE A 152 -2.51 3.68 5.83
C ILE A 152 -3.60 4.44 6.59
N LEU A 153 -4.63 4.91 5.87
CA LEU A 153 -5.74 5.61 6.50
C LEU A 153 -6.71 4.64 7.18
N LYS A 154 -6.90 3.43 6.63
CA LYS A 154 -7.76 2.40 7.21
C LYS A 154 -7.28 1.97 8.59
N GLN A 155 -5.97 1.85 8.77
CA GLN A 155 -5.31 1.63 10.06
C GLN A 155 -5.72 2.66 11.12
N TYR A 156 -5.97 3.91 10.73
CA TYR A 156 -6.32 5.02 11.60
C TYR A 156 -7.81 5.36 11.60
N GLN A 157 -8.67 4.54 10.98
CA GLN A 157 -10.10 4.86 10.83
C GLN A 157 -10.79 5.18 12.17
N LYS A 158 -10.47 4.44 13.24
CA LYS A 158 -11.06 4.68 14.58
C LYS A 158 -10.62 5.99 15.21
N ILE A 159 -9.40 6.44 14.92
CA ILE A 159 -8.84 7.70 15.42
C ILE A 159 -9.37 8.88 14.59
N GLY A 160 -9.62 8.65 13.30
CA GLY A 160 -10.21 9.62 12.39
C GLY A 160 -9.22 10.65 11.82
N ILE A 161 -8.00 10.73 12.36
CA ILE A 161 -6.97 11.68 11.92
C ILE A 161 -5.63 10.96 11.77
N ARG A 162 -4.90 11.27 10.70
CA ARG A 162 -3.52 10.81 10.49
C ARG A 162 -2.67 11.93 9.90
N THR A 163 -1.49 12.15 10.48
CA THR A 163 -0.59 13.24 10.09
C THR A 163 0.74 12.66 9.62
N PHE A 164 1.30 13.27 8.56
CA PHE A 164 2.62 12.94 8.04
C PHE A 164 3.41 14.20 7.69
N THR A 165 4.73 14.13 7.78
CA THR A 165 5.57 15.01 6.95
C THR A 165 5.45 14.58 5.49
N ILE A 166 5.68 15.49 4.55
CA ILE A 166 5.67 15.13 3.12
C ILE A 166 6.75 14.09 2.80
N THR A 167 7.90 14.17 3.47
CA THR A 167 9.01 13.23 3.29
C THR A 167 8.62 11.81 3.75
N ASP A 168 8.03 11.69 4.94
CA ASP A 168 7.63 10.38 5.49
C ASP A 168 6.53 9.75 4.63
N LEU A 169 5.53 10.54 4.21
CA LEU A 169 4.46 10.03 3.35
C LEU A 169 5.02 9.51 2.02
N ARG A 170 5.93 10.25 1.37
CA ARG A 170 6.57 9.80 0.13
C ARG A 170 7.35 8.50 0.35
N THR A 171 8.08 8.41 1.46
CA THR A 171 8.87 7.22 1.82
C THR A 171 7.99 5.99 1.99
N ILE A 172 6.88 6.11 2.73
CA ILE A 172 5.94 4.99 2.98
C ILE A 172 5.23 4.58 1.68
N LEU A 173 4.91 5.54 0.80
CA LEU A 173 4.29 5.28 -0.50
C LEU A 173 5.27 4.75 -1.55
N GLY A 174 6.56 4.65 -1.24
CA GLY A 174 7.58 4.15 -2.18
C GLY A 174 7.95 5.15 -3.28
N VAL A 175 7.54 6.41 -3.17
CA VAL A 175 7.78 7.44 -4.20
C VAL A 175 9.26 7.81 -4.20
N ASP A 176 9.92 7.64 -5.36
CA ASP A 176 11.32 8.02 -5.53
C ASP A 176 11.51 9.54 -5.38
N ASP A 177 12.71 9.96 -4.95
CA ASP A 177 13.03 11.38 -4.77
C ASP A 177 12.95 12.16 -6.10
N LYS A 178 13.16 11.49 -7.23
CA LYS A 178 13.06 12.09 -8.57
C LYS A 178 11.62 12.09 -9.11
N GLU A 179 10.73 11.24 -8.59
CA GLU A 179 9.34 11.18 -9.03
C GLU A 179 8.53 12.30 -8.39
N TYR A 180 7.75 13.07 -9.15
CA TYR A 180 7.02 14.24 -8.63
C TYR A 180 7.90 15.18 -7.79
N PRO A 181 8.97 15.76 -8.36
CA PRO A 181 9.93 16.57 -7.60
C PRO A 181 9.27 17.81 -6.95
N PHE A 182 8.19 18.30 -7.57
CA PHE A 182 7.39 19.38 -7.02
C PHE A 182 6.18 18.85 -6.26
N TYR A 183 5.91 19.44 -5.08
CA TYR A 183 4.76 19.06 -4.25
C TYR A 183 3.42 19.12 -5.00
N TRP A 184 3.23 20.09 -5.90
CA TRP A 184 1.98 20.22 -6.65
C TRP A 184 1.73 18.99 -7.55
N ASN A 185 2.77 18.39 -8.14
CA ASN A 185 2.68 17.16 -8.92
C ASN A 185 2.30 15.99 -8.02
N PHE A 186 2.97 15.85 -6.88
CA PHE A 186 2.69 14.79 -5.90
C PHE A 186 1.24 14.89 -5.40
N LYS A 187 0.78 16.09 -5.04
CA LYS A 187 -0.61 16.35 -4.67
C LYS A 187 -1.59 15.97 -5.79
N ALA A 188 -1.33 16.41 -7.02
CA ALA A 188 -2.25 16.20 -8.14
C ALA A 188 -2.34 14.74 -8.60
N LYS A 189 -1.21 14.01 -8.61
CA LYS A 189 -1.11 12.65 -9.16
C LYS A 189 -1.26 11.54 -8.12
N VAL A 190 -1.02 11.84 -6.84
CA VAL A 190 -1.07 10.86 -5.75
C VAL A 190 -2.26 11.15 -4.84
N ILE A 191 -2.23 12.28 -4.12
CA ILE A 191 -3.19 12.57 -3.06
C ILE A 191 -4.61 12.80 -3.63
N LEU A 192 -4.75 13.64 -4.65
CA LEU A 192 -6.06 13.95 -5.24
C LEU A 192 -6.62 12.79 -6.08
N VAL A 193 -5.76 11.94 -6.63
CA VAL A 193 -6.20 10.71 -7.29
C VAL A 193 -6.80 9.76 -6.24
N ALA A 194 -6.05 9.48 -5.17
CA ALA A 194 -6.54 8.66 -4.06
C ALA A 194 -7.83 9.20 -3.44
N GLN A 195 -7.90 10.51 -3.22
CA GLN A 195 -9.11 11.12 -2.67
C GLN A 195 -10.35 10.83 -3.52
N ARG A 196 -10.24 10.97 -4.85
CA ARG A 196 -11.36 10.71 -5.77
C ARG A 196 -11.73 9.22 -5.83
N GLU A 197 -10.73 8.34 -5.90
CA GLU A 197 -11.00 6.89 -5.96
C GLU A 197 -11.64 6.38 -4.67
N LEU A 198 -11.15 6.80 -3.50
CA LEU A 198 -11.66 6.33 -2.21
C LEU A 198 -13.09 6.80 -1.93
N VAL A 199 -13.42 8.04 -2.32
CA VAL A 199 -14.82 8.53 -2.24
C VAL A 199 -15.77 7.65 -3.05
N LYS A 200 -15.33 7.15 -4.21
CA LYS A 200 -16.18 6.37 -5.13
C LYS A 200 -16.28 4.88 -4.77
N SER A 201 -15.19 4.28 -4.31
CA SER A 201 -15.02 2.82 -4.41
C SER A 201 -14.80 2.10 -3.07
N THR A 202 -14.52 2.83 -1.98
CA THR A 202 -14.13 2.25 -0.67
C THR A 202 -15.10 2.62 0.45
N ASP A 203 -14.95 1.96 1.60
CA ASP A 203 -15.76 2.21 2.80
C ASP A 203 -15.28 3.40 3.64
N ILE A 204 -14.13 3.97 3.30
CA ILE A 204 -13.65 5.25 3.84
C ILE A 204 -13.30 6.21 2.71
N SER A 205 -13.33 7.49 3.01
CA SER A 205 -12.76 8.57 2.22
C SER A 205 -11.98 9.51 3.13
N PHE A 206 -11.44 10.60 2.57
CA PHE A 206 -10.74 11.57 3.38
C PHE A 206 -10.81 12.98 2.82
N THR A 207 -10.61 13.95 3.71
CA THR A 207 -10.17 15.31 3.38
C THR A 207 -8.79 15.54 3.96
N PHE A 208 -8.11 16.61 3.56
CA PHE A 208 -6.79 16.91 4.12
C PHE A 208 -6.55 18.41 4.24
N LYS A 209 -5.69 18.77 5.20
CA LYS A 209 -5.13 20.11 5.35
C LYS A 209 -3.62 20.04 5.21
N GLU A 210 -3.05 21.07 4.60
CA GLU A 210 -1.60 21.22 4.43
C GLU A 210 -1.01 22.01 5.59
N THR A 211 0.09 21.52 6.14
CA THR A 211 0.91 22.25 7.10
C THR A 211 2.07 22.91 6.35
N LYS A 212 2.29 24.20 6.58
CA LYS A 212 3.32 24.99 5.91
C LYS A 212 4.37 25.48 6.89
N THR A 213 5.62 25.53 6.42
CA THR A 213 6.73 26.21 7.08
C THR A 213 7.23 27.28 6.12
N GLY A 214 6.91 28.54 6.43
CA GLY A 214 7.05 29.63 5.48
C GLY A 214 6.17 29.41 4.24
N ARG A 215 6.78 29.43 3.04
CA ARG A 215 6.08 29.19 1.77
C ARG A 215 5.98 27.70 1.40
N LYS A 216 6.77 26.82 2.02
CA LYS A 216 6.87 25.41 1.68
C LYS A 216 5.82 24.60 2.43
N VAL A 217 5.13 23.69 1.74
CA VAL A 217 4.29 22.66 2.38
C VAL A 217 5.23 21.58 2.95
N THR A 218 5.15 21.36 4.25
CA THR A 218 6.03 20.44 5.00
C THR A 218 5.31 19.24 5.58
N GLY A 219 3.99 19.35 5.77
CA GLY A 219 3.18 18.25 6.28
C GLY A 219 1.77 18.23 5.71
N ILE A 220 1.08 17.14 5.98
CA ILE A 220 -0.30 16.91 5.61
C ILE A 220 -1.03 16.23 6.77
N VAL A 221 -2.23 16.71 7.04
CA VAL A 221 -3.15 16.16 8.05
C VAL A 221 -4.36 15.61 7.33
N PHE A 222 -4.51 14.30 7.30
CA PHE A 222 -5.68 13.61 6.77
C PHE A 222 -6.78 13.54 7.83
N THR A 223 -8.01 13.86 7.43
CA THR A 223 -9.23 13.62 8.19
C THR A 223 -10.01 12.52 7.49
N ILE A 224 -10.17 11.40 8.16
CA ILE A 224 -10.76 10.16 7.65
C ILE A 224 -12.27 10.21 7.88
N ILE A 225 -13.03 9.88 6.84
CA ILE A 225 -14.49 9.92 6.83
C ILE A 225 -14.97 8.52 6.46
N THR A 226 -15.93 7.97 7.21
CA THR A 226 -16.54 6.69 6.82
C THR A 226 -17.58 6.97 5.75
N ASN A 227 -17.47 6.28 4.61
CA ASN A 227 -18.48 6.38 3.57
C ASN A 227 -19.72 5.60 4.01
N PRO A 228 -20.93 6.13 3.76
CA PRO A 228 -22.13 5.34 3.93
C PRO A 228 -22.01 4.12 3.02
N THR A 229 -21.98 2.94 3.62
CA THR A 229 -21.95 1.69 2.86
C THR A 229 -23.24 1.62 2.08
N GLU A 230 -23.19 1.43 0.76
CA GLU A 230 -24.41 0.99 0.07
C GLU A 230 -24.91 -0.27 0.80
N PRO A 231 -26.18 -0.31 1.23
CA PRO A 231 -26.73 -1.52 1.82
C PRO A 231 -26.61 -2.65 0.79
N PRO A 232 -26.21 -3.86 1.19
CA PRO A 232 -26.16 -4.99 0.28
C PRO A 232 -27.58 -5.27 -0.22
N ASP A 233 -27.82 -5.01 -1.51
CA ASP A 233 -29.06 -5.31 -2.23
C ASP A 233 -30.35 -4.98 -1.44
N ALA A 234 -30.74 -3.70 -1.44
CA ALA A 234 -32.15 -3.37 -1.25
C ALA A 234 -32.93 -3.97 -2.44
N ILE A 235 -33.43 -5.19 -2.25
CA ILE A 235 -34.50 -5.77 -3.06
C ILE A 235 -35.60 -4.70 -3.15
N PRO A 236 -35.93 -4.17 -4.35
CA PRO A 236 -37.05 -3.26 -4.47
C PRO A 236 -38.30 -4.00 -3.97
N PRO A 237 -39.16 -3.39 -3.13
CA PRO A 237 -40.34 -4.06 -2.63
C PRO A 237 -41.16 -4.53 -3.83
N LYS A 238 -41.30 -5.86 -3.98
CA LYS A 238 -42.22 -6.48 -4.92
C LYS A 238 -43.59 -5.86 -4.67
N LYS A 239 -44.14 -5.20 -5.68
CA LYS A 239 -45.56 -4.81 -5.73
C LYS A 239 -46.38 -6.07 -5.46
N SER A 240 -46.96 -6.16 -4.26
CA SER A 240 -47.99 -7.15 -3.98
C SER A 240 -49.23 -6.75 -4.79
N LYS A 241 -49.71 -7.70 -5.59
CA LYS A 241 -51.01 -7.62 -6.26
C LYS A 241 -52.09 -7.46 -5.20
N THR A 242 -52.80 -6.34 -5.24
CA THR A 242 -54.05 -6.16 -4.49
C THR A 242 -55.16 -6.85 -5.27
N LEU A 243 -55.82 -7.80 -4.62
CA LEU A 243 -57.03 -8.44 -5.11
C LEU A 243 -58.22 -7.50 -4.84
N SER A 244 -59.10 -7.40 -5.83
CA SER A 244 -60.29 -6.56 -5.92
C SER A 244 -61.28 -6.73 -4.75
N THR A 245 -61.98 -5.66 -4.38
CA THR A 245 -63.46 -5.62 -4.32
C THR A 245 -63.93 -4.15 -4.41
N ASP A 246 -65.12 -4.03 -4.99
CA ASP A 246 -65.76 -2.90 -5.66
C ASP A 246 -66.20 -1.69 -4.80
N PRO A 247 -66.65 -0.58 -5.43
CA PRO A 247 -66.71 0.76 -4.84
C PRO A 247 -68.11 1.13 -4.32
N ILE A 248 -68.17 2.02 -3.32
CA ILE A 248 -69.36 2.84 -3.06
C ILE A 248 -68.97 4.32 -2.95
N ASN A 249 -69.51 5.03 -3.92
CA ASN A 249 -69.63 6.46 -4.17
C ASN A 249 -70.28 7.24 -2.99
N VAL A 250 -69.75 8.42 -2.62
CA VAL A 250 -70.52 9.69 -2.55
C VAL A 250 -69.60 10.92 -2.72
N THR A 251 -70.01 11.73 -3.67
CA THR A 251 -69.70 13.10 -4.15
C THR A 251 -69.49 14.21 -3.07
N PRO A 252 -68.91 15.40 -3.44
CA PRO A 252 -68.07 16.23 -2.58
C PRO A 252 -68.67 17.62 -2.25
N THR A 253 -67.77 18.57 -1.88
CA THR A 253 -67.81 20.06 -2.02
C THR A 253 -68.18 20.83 -0.73
N PRO A 254 -67.85 22.13 -0.57
CA PRO A 254 -66.60 22.89 -0.80
C PRO A 254 -66.18 23.74 0.45
N GLN A 255 -64.94 24.26 0.47
CA GLN A 255 -64.63 25.72 0.56
C GLN A 255 -63.21 26.03 1.05
N GLN A 256 -62.76 27.19 0.62
CA GLN A 256 -61.38 27.66 0.45
C GLN A 256 -61.11 28.82 1.47
N PRO A 257 -60.10 29.69 1.29
CA PRO A 257 -58.87 29.79 2.09
C PRO A 257 -58.79 31.02 3.02
N LEU A 258 -57.87 31.02 4.00
CA LEU A 258 -57.35 32.27 4.58
C LEU A 258 -55.85 32.22 4.88
N LYS A 259 -55.19 33.32 4.51
CA LYS A 259 -53.75 33.65 4.57
C LYS A 259 -53.53 34.67 5.73
N PRO A 260 -52.36 35.33 5.91
CA PRO A 260 -51.35 35.08 6.95
C PRO A 260 -51.18 36.23 8.01
N SER A 261 -50.40 36.02 9.08
CA SER A 261 -49.96 37.09 10.02
C SER A 261 -48.76 36.62 10.87
N LYS A 262 -47.53 37.08 10.60
CA LYS A 262 -46.73 38.20 11.21
C LYS A 262 -46.03 37.91 12.56
N LYS A 263 -44.69 37.88 12.47
CA LYS A 263 -43.60 38.51 13.29
C LYS A 263 -43.74 38.68 14.82
N SER A 264 -42.70 38.21 15.53
CA SER A 264 -42.05 38.82 16.72
C SER A 264 -40.73 38.04 16.98
N LYS A 265 -39.49 38.53 16.78
CA LYS A 265 -38.63 39.51 17.50
C LYS A 265 -38.46 39.29 19.02
N SER A 266 -37.33 38.70 19.44
CA SER A 266 -36.49 39.15 20.57
C SER A 266 -35.14 38.39 20.63
N ALA A 267 -34.04 39.13 20.76
CA ALA A 267 -32.66 38.69 21.02
C ALA A 267 -32.31 38.87 22.52
N PRO A 268 -31.04 38.87 22.96
CA PRO A 268 -30.07 37.76 23.08
C PRO A 268 -29.61 37.57 24.55
N THR A 269 -28.88 36.50 24.90
CA THR A 269 -28.14 36.43 26.19
C THR A 269 -26.79 35.70 26.07
N GLN A 270 -25.85 36.23 26.84
CA GLN A 270 -24.38 36.11 26.95
C GLN A 270 -23.83 34.70 27.22
N ILE A 271 -22.71 34.31 26.60
CA ILE A 271 -21.30 34.35 27.09
C ILE A 271 -21.10 33.61 28.42
N VAL A 272 -20.40 32.47 28.35
CA VAL A 272 -19.59 31.92 29.46
C VAL A 272 -18.27 31.44 28.87
N ASP A 273 -17.20 32.07 29.33
CA ASP A 273 -15.80 31.71 29.10
C ASP A 273 -15.46 30.38 29.78
N VAL A 274 -14.71 29.51 29.08
CA VAL A 274 -14.01 28.38 29.70
C VAL A 274 -12.53 28.47 29.36
N ILE A 275 -11.75 28.50 30.43
CA ILE A 275 -10.31 28.74 30.60
C ILE A 275 -9.45 27.66 29.89
N PRO A 276 -8.29 28.01 29.31
CA PRO A 276 -7.35 27.05 28.74
C PRO A 276 -6.46 26.41 29.82
N ILE A 277 -6.27 25.09 29.71
CA ILE A 277 -5.36 24.30 30.53
C ILE A 277 -3.99 24.21 29.85
N THR A 278 -2.97 24.77 30.49
CA THR A 278 -1.54 24.53 30.23
C THR A 278 -1.07 23.31 31.04
N PRO A 279 -0.05 22.58 30.58
CA PRO A 279 1.08 22.39 31.48
C PRO A 279 2.43 22.56 30.77
N THR A 280 3.25 23.43 31.34
CA THR A 280 4.69 23.51 31.13
C THR A 280 5.36 22.57 32.13
N LEU A 281 6.24 21.67 31.68
CA LEU A 281 7.43 21.28 32.44
C LEU A 281 8.54 20.87 31.46
N ARG A 282 9.63 21.62 31.60
CA ARG A 282 10.87 21.64 30.84
C ARG A 282 11.86 20.73 31.59
N VAL A 283 12.55 19.84 30.88
CA VAL A 283 13.85 19.30 31.31
C VAL A 283 14.84 19.71 30.24
N GLU A 284 15.71 20.65 30.59
CA GLU A 284 16.87 21.02 29.80
C GLU A 284 17.99 20.02 30.04
N THR A 285 18.56 19.50 28.96
CA THR A 285 19.95 19.05 28.96
C THR A 285 20.65 19.75 27.81
N THR A 286 21.37 20.80 28.16
CA THR A 286 22.29 21.56 27.32
C THR A 286 23.44 20.65 26.87
N ILE A 287 23.62 20.47 25.56
CA ILE A 287 24.89 20.06 24.97
C ILE A 287 25.19 21.05 23.85
N GLN A 288 26.23 21.87 24.05
CA GLN A 288 26.79 22.76 23.04
C GLN A 288 27.60 21.94 22.02
N PRO A 289 27.58 22.30 20.73
CA PRO A 289 28.68 21.96 19.82
C PRO A 289 29.58 23.18 19.59
N GLU A 290 30.88 23.01 19.80
CA GLU A 290 31.93 23.96 19.39
C GLU A 290 32.05 24.05 17.84
N PRO A 291 32.55 25.18 17.31
CA PRO A 291 32.51 25.48 15.88
C PRO A 291 33.70 24.89 15.12
N ILE A 292 33.43 24.22 13.99
CA ILE A 292 34.44 23.89 12.97
C ILE A 292 34.42 24.98 11.90
N GLY A 293 35.53 25.71 11.80
CA GLY A 293 35.78 26.74 10.81
C GLY A 293 35.94 26.18 9.39
N ALA A 294 35.48 26.97 8.42
CA ALA A 294 35.67 26.77 7.00
C ALA A 294 37.08 27.19 6.54
N LYS A 295 37.68 26.45 5.60
CA LYS A 295 38.11 26.90 4.25
C LYS A 295 39.15 25.96 3.59
N SER A 296 38.84 25.56 2.35
CA SER A 296 39.71 25.55 1.14
C SER A 296 41.13 24.96 1.26
N SER A 297 41.53 23.95 0.47
CA SER A 297 41.94 24.10 -0.94
C SER A 297 42.40 22.75 -1.55
N LYS A 298 42.28 22.62 -2.88
CA LYS A 298 42.65 21.47 -3.73
C LYS A 298 44.14 21.58 -4.22
N PRO A 299 44.69 20.60 -4.98
CA PRO A 299 46.02 20.01 -4.76
C PRO A 299 47.14 20.55 -5.68
N ARG A 300 48.39 20.14 -5.44
CA ARG A 300 49.51 20.27 -6.39
C ARG A 300 50.38 19.00 -6.44
N GLN A 301 50.75 18.63 -7.67
CA GLN A 301 51.58 17.51 -8.10
C GLN A 301 53.08 17.78 -7.92
N GLU A 302 53.88 16.71 -7.81
CA GLU A 302 55.25 16.48 -8.36
C GLU A 302 55.74 15.13 -7.77
N SER A 303 55.91 14.01 -8.47
CA SER A 303 56.78 13.60 -9.59
C SER A 303 58.26 13.32 -9.22
N ILE A 304 58.72 12.13 -9.64
CA ILE A 304 60.11 11.70 -9.96
C ILE A 304 60.87 10.97 -8.84
N ALA A 305 61.05 9.64 -8.99
CA ALA A 305 62.35 8.98 -9.28
C ALA A 305 62.30 7.46 -8.99
N LYS A 306 62.46 6.64 -10.04
CA LYS A 306 63.19 5.35 -10.02
C LYS A 306 64.67 5.67 -10.33
N PRO A 307 65.68 4.79 -10.12
CA PRO A 307 65.63 3.32 -10.17
C PRO A 307 66.54 2.60 -9.13
N ILE A 308 66.56 1.26 -9.14
CA ILE A 308 67.74 0.39 -9.28
C ILE A 308 67.31 -1.09 -9.09
N ASN A 309 68.00 -1.96 -9.82
CA ASN A 309 67.72 -3.35 -10.15
C ASN A 309 68.88 -4.22 -9.61
N THR A 310 68.60 -5.37 -8.98
CA THR A 310 69.45 -6.59 -8.86
C THR A 310 68.71 -7.60 -7.97
N ALA A 311 68.25 -8.75 -8.46
CA ALA A 311 68.96 -9.99 -8.84
C ALA A 311 68.99 -11.03 -7.70
N ASP A 312 68.42 -12.20 -8.05
CA ASP A 312 68.72 -13.58 -7.64
C ASP A 312 68.54 -14.08 -6.19
N SER A 313 67.68 -15.09 -6.00
CA SER A 313 68.13 -16.50 -5.87
C SER A 313 67.00 -17.50 -5.49
N ASN A 314 66.88 -18.55 -6.31
CA ASN A 314 66.61 -19.97 -6.04
C ASN A 314 65.66 -20.44 -4.92
N SER A 315 64.67 -21.26 -5.29
CA SER A 315 64.70 -22.72 -5.01
C SER A 315 63.61 -23.50 -5.75
N SER A 316 64.05 -24.54 -6.46
CA SER A 316 63.28 -25.73 -6.88
C SER A 316 63.01 -26.61 -5.63
N THR A 317 62.07 -27.56 -5.54
CA THR A 317 61.71 -28.61 -6.48
C THR A 317 60.54 -29.48 -5.91
N VAL A 318 59.82 -30.17 -6.81
CA VAL A 318 58.97 -31.39 -6.68
C VAL A 318 57.64 -31.23 -5.92
N GLY A 319 56.46 -31.62 -6.42
CA GLY A 319 56.02 -32.44 -7.56
C GLY A 319 54.81 -33.27 -7.12
N THR A 320 53.80 -33.51 -7.98
CA THR A 320 52.91 -34.71 -8.03
C THR A 320 51.67 -34.48 -8.93
N THR A 321 51.70 -35.15 -10.09
CA THR A 321 50.65 -35.87 -10.87
C THR A 321 49.34 -35.21 -11.37
N ALA A 322 49.29 -35.08 -12.70
CA ALA A 322 48.32 -35.65 -13.67
C ALA A 322 46.79 -35.54 -13.43
N LYS A 323 46.12 -34.83 -14.35
CA LYS A 323 44.69 -34.97 -14.72
C LYS A 323 44.59 -35.25 -16.23
N PRO A 324 43.69 -36.13 -16.70
CA PRO A 324 43.51 -36.39 -18.12
C PRO A 324 42.59 -35.36 -18.78
N GLN A 325 42.89 -35.09 -20.06
CA GLN A 325 42.10 -34.33 -21.01
C GLN A 325 40.74 -34.99 -21.27
N HIS A 326 39.68 -34.19 -21.33
CA HIS A 326 38.43 -34.52 -22.00
C HIS A 326 38.18 -33.44 -23.05
N ASP A 327 38.01 -33.89 -24.30
CA ASP A 327 37.66 -33.06 -25.45
C ASP A 327 36.28 -32.40 -25.29
N PRO A 328 36.05 -31.24 -25.93
CA PRO A 328 34.78 -30.52 -25.85
C PRO A 328 33.70 -31.21 -26.70
N VAL A 329 32.57 -31.52 -26.06
CA VAL A 329 31.35 -31.97 -26.75
C VAL A 329 30.64 -30.76 -27.36
N ASP A 330 30.40 -30.86 -28.66
CA ASP A 330 29.68 -29.95 -29.54
C ASP A 330 28.19 -29.83 -29.13
N ILE A 331 27.76 -28.64 -28.69
CA ILE A 331 26.37 -28.35 -28.28
C ILE A 331 25.58 -27.76 -29.45
N ALA A 332 25.67 -28.42 -30.61
CA ALA A 332 24.89 -28.11 -31.81
C ALA A 332 24.00 -29.30 -32.21
N SER A 333 23.18 -29.79 -31.27
CA SER A 333 21.98 -30.58 -31.60
C SER A 333 21.08 -30.65 -30.37
N LEU A 334 20.00 -29.86 -30.34
CA LEU A 334 18.77 -30.08 -29.55
C LEU A 334 17.83 -28.86 -29.66
N LEU A 335 17.50 -28.48 -30.89
CA LEU A 335 16.29 -27.72 -31.21
C LEU A 335 15.61 -28.46 -32.36
N ASP A 336 14.80 -29.44 -31.99
CA ASP A 336 13.62 -29.90 -32.71
C ASP A 336 12.92 -30.93 -31.83
N LEU A 337 11.99 -30.43 -30.99
CA LEU A 337 10.69 -31.01 -30.61
C LEU A 337 10.06 -30.25 -29.43
#